data_AF-A0AAN8J9K2-F1
#
_entry.id   AF-A0AAN8J9K2-F1
#
_cell.length_a   1.000
_cell.length_b   1.000
_cell.length_c   1.000
_cell.angle_alpha   90.00
_cell.angle_beta   90.00
_cell.angle_gamma   90.00
#
_symmetry.space_group_name_H-M   'P 1'
#
loop_
_entity.id
_entity.type
_entity.pdbx_description
1 polymer ?
#
loop_
_entity_poly.entity_id
_entity_poly.type
_entity_poly.pdbx_seq_one_letter_code
_entity_poly.pdbx_strand_id
1 'polypeptide(L)'
;MKTLQLVILACVVIAAQAEIIGHATCDNSMQFYADGVLYTHTNDNDWTKSSPIRIPDNTQVIAVKCLDLGVVGGIKLSLSNGIRTDRTWKCSATHQYGWETPQFDDRGWSYAVSSHFNWGSQPAALNGKADWIWTNIFWGRDTTVYCRKVIGRGISGHATCDNRMQFYADGVPYTHVNDNDWTKSSIIGIPDNTQVIAIKCLDYGVVGGIKLALSNGVKTDRTWKCSATYEYGWETPEFNDGYWPYAVLPDFDWGSQPAALNGRAQWIWTTGFWGQDTTVYCRKVIGYRQVAVAASHSHS
;
A
#
# COMPACT_ATOMS: atom_id res chain seq x y z
N MET A 1 50.47 34.24 4.18
CA MET A 1 49.02 34.53 4.20
C MET A 1 48.29 33.28 4.65
N LYS A 2 47.56 33.32 5.77
CA LYS A 2 46.80 32.18 6.29
C LYS A 2 45.48 32.06 5.51
N THR A 3 45.26 30.92 4.86
CA THR A 3 44.02 30.61 4.15
C THR A 3 42.95 30.23 5.18
N LEU A 4 41.87 31.00 5.24
CA LEU A 4 40.70 30.70 6.05
C LEU A 4 39.93 29.55 5.37
N GLN A 5 39.86 28.38 6.00
CA GLN A 5 38.94 27.32 5.57
C GLN A 5 37.53 27.67 6.06
N LEU A 6 36.65 27.99 5.11
CA LEU A 6 35.23 28.16 5.35
C LEU A 6 34.60 26.77 5.46
N VAL A 7 34.26 26.34 6.68
CA VAL A 7 33.49 25.12 6.91
C VAL A 7 32.02 25.45 6.68
N ILE A 8 31.49 25.04 5.52
CA ILE A 8 30.04 25.14 5.24
C ILE A 8 29.38 23.95 5.91
N LEU A 9 28.71 24.20 7.04
CA LEU A 9 27.85 23.24 7.71
C LEU A 9 26.57 23.08 6.88
N ALA A 10 26.48 22.03 6.06
CA ALA A 10 25.24 21.69 5.37
C ALA A 10 24.24 21.13 6.39
N CYS A 11 23.29 21.96 6.83
CA CYS A 11 22.12 21.49 7.55
C CYS A 11 21.27 20.63 6.60
N VAL A 12 21.35 19.31 6.74
CA VAL A 12 20.36 18.40 6.16
C VAL A 12 19.06 18.65 6.92
N VAL A 13 18.15 19.39 6.30
CA VAL A 13 16.77 19.48 6.78
C VAL A 13 16.09 18.17 6.43
N ILE A 14 16.13 17.20 7.35
CA ILE A 14 15.27 16.03 7.27
C ILE A 14 13.86 16.54 7.50
N ALA A 15 13.04 16.62 6.43
CA ALA A 15 11.63 16.87 6.60
C ALA A 15 11.07 15.77 7.51
N ALA A 16 10.49 16.15 8.65
CA ALA A 16 9.85 15.20 9.53
C ALA A 16 8.76 14.48 8.74
N GLN A 17 8.82 13.14 8.69
CA GLN A 17 7.76 12.33 8.10
C GLN A 17 6.47 12.64 8.86
N ALA A 18 5.39 12.91 8.14
CA ALA A 18 4.11 13.14 8.78
C ALA A 18 3.66 11.87 9.51
N GLU A 19 3.07 12.04 10.70
CA GLU A 19 2.71 10.93 11.59
C GLU A 19 1.19 10.83 11.73
N ILE A 20 0.68 9.61 11.70
CA ILE A 20 -0.60 9.27 12.31
C ILE A 20 -0.33 8.99 13.78
N ILE A 21 -1.01 9.73 14.66
CA ILE A 21 -0.88 9.60 16.11
C ILE A 21 -2.18 9.11 16.72
N GLY A 22 -2.13 8.44 17.86
CA GLY A 22 -3.34 8.01 18.53
C GLY A 22 -3.08 7.19 19.77
N HIS A 23 -4.06 6.38 20.13
CA HIS A 23 -3.98 5.49 21.29
C HIS A 23 -4.59 4.13 20.98
N ALA A 24 -4.05 3.10 21.61
CA ALA A 24 -4.55 1.74 21.53
C ALA A 24 -4.51 1.07 22.90
N THR A 25 -5.39 0.11 23.13
CA THR A 25 -5.36 -0.77 24.29
C THR A 25 -6.03 -2.09 23.95
N CYS A 26 -5.71 -3.13 24.71
CA CYS A 26 -6.34 -4.43 24.61
C CYS A 26 -6.42 -5.10 25.99
N ASP A 27 -7.50 -5.85 26.22
CA ASP A 27 -7.69 -6.67 27.41
C ASP A 27 -7.29 -8.12 27.09
N ASN A 28 -6.11 -8.62 27.50
CA ASN A 28 -5.15 -8.07 28.47
C ASN A 28 -3.78 -7.66 27.88
N SER A 29 -3.29 -8.36 26.86
CA SER A 29 -1.93 -8.18 26.32
C SER A 29 -1.94 -7.91 24.83
N MET A 30 -1.42 -6.75 24.45
CA MET A 30 -1.44 -6.20 23.10
C MET A 30 -0.09 -6.36 22.40
N GLN A 31 -0.13 -6.67 21.11
CA GLN A 31 0.95 -6.36 20.18
C GLN A 31 0.37 -5.54 19.03
N PHE A 32 0.89 -4.35 18.84
CA PHE A 32 0.46 -3.44 17.77
C PHE A 32 1.46 -3.46 16.62
N TYR A 33 0.96 -3.57 15.40
CA TYR A 33 1.75 -3.60 14.18
C TYR A 33 1.28 -2.50 13.22
N ALA A 34 2.21 -1.91 12.50
CA ALA A 34 1.95 -1.09 11.32
C ALA A 34 2.80 -1.59 10.15
N ASP A 35 2.15 -1.96 9.05
CA ASP A 35 2.77 -2.58 7.88
C ASP A 35 3.72 -3.76 8.21
N GLY A 36 3.34 -4.54 9.22
CA GLY A 36 4.09 -5.68 9.73
C GLY A 36 5.25 -5.36 10.68
N VAL A 37 5.54 -4.08 10.94
CA VAL A 37 6.51 -3.68 11.96
C VAL A 37 5.84 -3.65 13.32
N LEU A 38 6.40 -4.37 14.30
CA LEU A 38 5.93 -4.39 15.69
C LEU A 38 6.34 -3.09 16.42
N TYR A 39 5.38 -2.44 17.05
CA TYR A 39 5.60 -1.30 17.95
C TYR A 39 5.33 -1.76 19.38
N THR A 40 6.32 -1.62 20.25
CA THR A 40 6.23 -2.00 21.65
C THR A 40 6.03 -0.77 22.53
N HIS A 41 5.11 -0.86 23.49
CA HIS A 41 4.82 0.22 24.41
C HIS A 41 4.71 -0.28 25.85
N THR A 42 4.83 0.63 26.80
CA THR A 42 4.85 0.29 28.23
C THR A 42 3.49 -0.15 28.79
N ASN A 43 2.39 0.21 28.12
CA ASN A 43 1.02 -0.05 28.60
C ASN A 43 0.37 -1.25 27.89
N ASP A 44 1.11 -1.99 27.06
CA ASP A 44 0.56 -3.06 26.23
C ASP A 44 -0.04 -4.23 27.04
N ASN A 45 0.25 -4.32 28.35
CA ASN A 45 -0.28 -5.37 29.25
C ASN A 45 -1.23 -4.83 30.32
N ASP A 46 -1.80 -3.64 30.14
CA ASP A 46 -2.71 -3.00 31.10
C ASP A 46 -3.84 -2.29 30.36
N TRP A 47 -4.99 -2.94 30.23
CA TRP A 47 -6.14 -2.42 29.47
C TRP A 47 -6.73 -1.12 30.05
N THR A 48 -6.46 -0.84 31.33
CA THR A 48 -6.92 0.40 31.99
C THR A 48 -6.09 1.61 31.54
N LYS A 49 -4.95 1.36 30.89
CA LYS A 49 -4.09 2.36 30.26
C LYS A 49 -4.08 2.17 28.75
N SER A 50 -3.86 3.26 28.02
CA SER A 50 -3.65 3.19 26.58
C SER A 50 -2.19 3.42 26.23
N SER A 51 -1.71 2.69 25.25
CA SER A 51 -0.40 2.90 24.63
C SER A 51 -0.51 4.04 23.60
N PRO A 52 0.39 5.04 23.61
CA PRO A 52 0.43 6.07 22.59
C PRO A 52 0.97 5.47 21.29
N ILE A 53 0.25 5.65 20.19
CA ILE A 53 0.62 5.18 18.86
C ILE A 53 1.18 6.36 18.06
N ARG A 54 2.31 6.13 17.38
CA ARG A 54 2.90 7.02 16.38
C ARG A 54 3.40 6.16 15.24
N ILE A 55 2.81 6.33 14.07
CA ILE A 55 3.14 5.56 12.86
C ILE A 55 3.28 6.51 11.68
N PRO A 56 4.04 6.15 10.65
CA PRO A 56 4.10 6.94 9.42
C PRO A 56 2.72 7.18 8.80
N ASP A 57 2.47 8.36 8.25
CA ASP A 57 1.19 8.71 7.63
C ASP A 57 0.86 7.91 6.36
N ASN A 58 1.88 7.32 5.73
CA ASN A 58 1.77 6.38 4.63
C ASN A 58 1.52 4.92 5.05
N THR A 59 1.20 4.66 6.34
CA THR A 59 0.88 3.30 6.81
C THR A 59 -0.34 2.75 6.07
N GLN A 60 -0.23 1.54 5.51
CA GLN A 60 -1.33 0.90 4.76
C GLN A 60 -2.24 0.04 5.64
N VAL A 61 -1.65 -0.71 6.55
CA VAL A 61 -2.35 -1.65 7.44
C VAL A 61 -1.88 -1.44 8.86
N ILE A 62 -2.84 -1.40 9.77
CA ILE A 62 -2.59 -1.60 11.20
C ILE A 62 -3.16 -2.93 11.63
N ALA A 63 -2.46 -3.57 12.55
CA ALA A 63 -2.77 -4.89 13.05
C ALA A 63 -2.60 -4.93 14.56
N VAL A 64 -3.50 -5.64 15.24
CA VAL A 64 -3.47 -5.82 16.69
C VAL A 64 -3.65 -7.30 16.99
N LYS A 65 -2.65 -7.89 17.62
CA LYS A 65 -2.81 -9.16 18.31
C LYS A 65 -3.18 -8.84 19.75
N CYS A 66 -4.25 -9.44 20.24
CA CYS A 66 -4.69 -9.30 21.61
C CYS A 66 -4.82 -10.68 22.25
N LEU A 67 -4.19 -10.86 23.41
CA LEU A 67 -4.30 -12.04 24.25
C LEU A 67 -5.14 -11.69 25.49
N ASP A 68 -6.30 -12.32 25.59
CA ASP A 68 -7.17 -12.33 26.76
C ASP A 68 -6.71 -13.44 27.72
N LEU A 69 -6.34 -13.05 28.94
CA LEU A 69 -5.98 -13.92 30.05
C LEU A 69 -7.16 -14.13 31.02
N GLY A 70 -8.29 -13.47 30.77
CA GLY A 70 -9.49 -13.51 31.59
C GLY A 70 -10.67 -14.17 30.86
N VAL A 71 -11.83 -13.53 30.98
CA VAL A 71 -13.10 -14.03 30.41
C VAL A 71 -13.57 -13.17 29.25
N VAL A 72 -13.18 -11.89 29.20
CA VAL A 72 -13.70 -10.95 28.20
C VAL A 72 -12.53 -10.18 27.58
N GLY A 73 -12.16 -10.60 26.37
CA GLY A 73 -11.23 -9.85 25.53
C GLY A 73 -11.87 -8.65 24.85
N GLY A 74 -11.03 -7.67 24.54
CA GLY A 74 -11.44 -6.49 23.79
C GLY A 74 -10.25 -5.72 23.25
N ILE A 75 -10.39 -5.17 22.05
CA ILE A 75 -9.42 -4.24 21.45
C ILE A 75 -10.10 -2.88 21.29
N LYS A 76 -9.39 -1.80 21.64
CA LYS A 76 -9.89 -0.44 21.44
C LYS A 76 -8.78 0.50 20.97
N LEU A 77 -9.02 1.21 19.87
CA LEU A 77 -8.03 2.11 19.29
C LEU A 77 -8.70 3.29 18.57
N SER A 78 -8.05 4.46 18.59
CA SER A 78 -8.45 5.65 17.85
C SER A 78 -7.21 6.44 17.41
N LEU A 79 -7.18 6.85 16.14
CA LEU A 79 -6.08 7.55 15.49
C LEU A 79 -6.51 8.92 14.96
N SER A 80 -5.52 9.81 14.75
CA SER A 80 -5.70 11.20 14.31
C SER A 80 -6.27 11.34 12.91
N ASN A 81 -6.12 10.32 12.06
CA ASN A 81 -6.68 10.27 10.71
C ASN A 81 -8.16 9.80 10.68
N GLY A 82 -8.80 9.64 11.85
CA GLY A 82 -10.20 9.26 11.97
C GLY A 82 -10.44 7.74 12.02
N ILE A 83 -9.40 6.92 11.84
CA ILE A 83 -9.50 5.48 12.05
C ILE A 83 -9.77 5.18 13.52
N ARG A 84 -10.74 4.31 13.77
CA ARG A 84 -11.10 3.82 15.09
C ARG A 84 -11.51 2.36 15.02
N THR A 85 -11.44 1.66 16.14
CA THR A 85 -12.03 0.33 16.25
C THR A 85 -13.54 0.40 16.15
N ASP A 86 -14.08 -0.38 15.22
CA ASP A 86 -15.50 -0.54 14.94
C ASP A 86 -15.73 -1.88 14.22
N ARG A 87 -16.98 -2.16 13.82
CA ARG A 87 -17.37 -3.41 13.15
C ARG A 87 -16.80 -3.59 11.74
N THR A 88 -16.10 -2.59 11.20
CA THR A 88 -15.49 -2.67 9.87
C THR A 88 -14.07 -3.26 9.89
N TRP A 89 -13.57 -3.62 11.07
CA TRP A 89 -12.33 -4.36 11.24
C TRP A 89 -12.50 -5.83 10.88
N LYS A 90 -11.40 -6.48 10.47
CA LYS A 90 -11.35 -7.91 10.17
C LYS A 90 -10.60 -8.62 11.28
N CYS A 91 -11.16 -9.71 11.81
CA CYS A 91 -10.58 -10.44 12.93
C CYS A 91 -10.61 -11.97 12.72
N SER A 92 -9.65 -12.65 13.32
CA SER A 92 -9.50 -14.11 13.35
C SER A 92 -8.96 -14.55 14.71
N ALA A 93 -9.41 -15.70 15.21
CA ALA A 93 -8.80 -16.37 16.37
C ALA A 93 -7.63 -17.29 15.98
N THR A 94 -7.46 -17.54 14.68
CA THR A 94 -6.40 -18.39 14.15
C THR A 94 -5.28 -17.52 13.59
N HIS A 95 -4.05 -17.78 14.04
CA HIS A 95 -2.85 -17.16 13.50
C HIS A 95 -2.62 -17.59 12.05
N GLN A 96 -2.29 -16.63 11.20
CA GLN A 96 -1.85 -16.88 9.83
C GLN A 96 -0.57 -16.08 9.59
N TYR A 97 0.44 -16.68 8.98
CA TYR A 97 1.72 -16.01 8.78
C TYR A 97 1.57 -14.75 7.91
N GLY A 98 2.19 -13.64 8.35
CA GLY A 98 2.17 -12.37 7.63
C GLY A 98 0.84 -11.60 7.69
N TRP A 99 -0.09 -11.98 8.56
CA TRP A 99 -1.41 -11.35 8.71
C TRP A 99 -1.35 -9.83 8.98
N GLU A 100 -0.28 -9.39 9.60
CA GLU A 100 0.04 -8.00 9.94
C GLU A 100 0.52 -7.15 8.75
N THR A 101 0.83 -7.78 7.62
CA THR A 101 1.43 -7.11 6.45
C THR A 101 0.36 -6.57 5.47
N PRO A 102 0.71 -5.59 4.62
CA PRO A 102 -0.19 -5.07 3.58
C PRO A 102 -0.62 -6.10 2.54
N GLN A 103 0.23 -7.09 2.23
CA GLN A 103 -0.01 -8.07 1.16
C GLN A 103 -0.95 -9.21 1.59
N PHE A 104 -1.28 -9.30 2.87
CA PHE A 104 -2.14 -10.35 3.38
C PHE A 104 -3.61 -10.19 2.93
N ASP A 105 -4.17 -11.29 2.41
CA ASP A 105 -5.56 -11.40 1.98
C ASP A 105 -6.48 -11.81 3.15
N ASP A 106 -7.23 -10.85 3.70
CA ASP A 106 -8.16 -11.06 4.81
C ASP A 106 -9.63 -11.23 4.38
N ARG A 107 -9.89 -11.51 3.10
CA ARG A 107 -11.26 -11.73 2.60
C ARG A 107 -11.95 -12.87 3.34
N GLY A 108 -11.21 -13.89 3.73
CA GLY A 108 -11.70 -15.03 4.51
C GLY A 108 -11.95 -14.74 6.00
N TRP A 109 -11.51 -13.59 6.53
CA TRP A 109 -11.72 -13.24 7.93
C TRP A 109 -13.12 -12.67 8.16
N SER A 110 -13.68 -12.95 9.34
CA SER A 110 -14.94 -12.36 9.75
C SER A 110 -14.76 -10.90 10.14
N TYR A 111 -15.83 -10.12 9.99
CA TYR A 111 -15.87 -8.78 10.57
C TYR A 111 -15.86 -8.86 12.09
N ALA A 112 -15.26 -7.85 12.71
CA ALA A 112 -15.28 -7.69 14.14
C ALA A 112 -16.69 -7.40 14.65
N VAL A 113 -16.93 -7.75 15.90
CA VAL A 113 -18.17 -7.44 16.62
C VAL A 113 -17.88 -6.41 17.70
N SER A 114 -18.74 -5.40 17.86
CA SER A 114 -18.65 -4.47 18.98
C SER A 114 -19.15 -5.17 20.24
N SER A 115 -18.32 -5.16 21.30
CA SER A 115 -18.71 -5.63 22.61
C SER A 115 -19.59 -4.60 23.31
N HIS A 116 -20.60 -5.09 24.03
CA HIS A 116 -21.44 -4.29 24.93
C HIS A 116 -21.04 -4.49 26.40
N PHE A 117 -19.94 -5.21 26.65
CA PHE A 117 -19.42 -5.39 28.00
C PHE A 117 -18.96 -4.04 28.58
N ASN A 118 -19.18 -3.86 29.88
CA ASN A 118 -18.80 -2.65 30.58
C ASN A 118 -17.44 -2.84 31.25
N TRP A 119 -16.38 -2.35 30.60
CA TRP A 119 -15.02 -2.30 31.16
C TRP A 119 -14.86 -1.28 32.31
N GLY A 120 -15.91 -0.55 32.71
CA GLY A 120 -15.83 0.41 33.81
C GLY A 120 -14.82 1.51 33.54
N SER A 121 -13.74 1.57 34.33
CA SER A 121 -12.68 2.59 34.24
C SER A 121 -11.84 2.41 32.97
N GLN A 122 -12.18 3.16 31.93
CA GLN A 122 -11.52 3.10 30.63
C GLN A 122 -10.43 4.19 30.50
N PRO A 123 -9.39 3.97 29.67
CA PRO A 123 -8.39 4.99 29.39
C PRO A 123 -9.05 6.27 28.86
N ALA A 124 -8.79 7.41 29.52
CA ALA A 124 -9.40 8.70 29.17
C ALA A 124 -9.15 9.09 27.69
N ALA A 125 -7.99 8.71 27.14
CA ALA A 125 -7.63 8.98 25.76
C ALA A 125 -8.55 8.29 24.72
N LEU A 126 -9.25 7.21 25.10
CA LEU A 126 -10.11 6.38 24.25
C LEU A 126 -11.59 6.41 24.65
N ASN A 127 -11.94 7.12 25.73
CA ASN A 127 -13.31 7.20 26.20
C ASN A 127 -14.21 7.90 25.16
N GLY A 128 -15.28 7.23 24.73
CA GLY A 128 -16.23 7.74 23.71
C GLY A 128 -15.68 7.88 22.29
N LYS A 129 -14.45 7.44 21.98
CA LYS A 129 -13.83 7.65 20.65
C LYS A 129 -13.87 6.44 19.70
N ALA A 130 -14.13 5.26 20.23
CA ALA A 130 -14.09 4.01 19.50
C ALA A 130 -14.92 2.93 20.21
N ASP A 131 -15.20 1.83 19.51
CA ASP A 131 -15.84 0.65 20.08
C ASP A 131 -14.79 -0.31 20.63
N TRP A 132 -15.14 -1.06 21.68
CA TRP A 132 -14.43 -2.29 22.01
C TRP A 132 -14.83 -3.36 21.00
N ILE A 133 -13.86 -3.95 20.31
CA ILE A 133 -14.10 -4.96 19.28
C ILE A 133 -13.46 -6.31 19.65
N TRP A 134 -14.05 -7.38 19.15
CA TRP A 134 -13.55 -8.76 19.28
C TRP A 134 -13.98 -9.63 18.09
N THR A 135 -13.68 -10.92 18.14
CA THR A 135 -14.32 -11.94 17.29
C THR A 135 -15.76 -12.21 17.77
N ASN A 136 -16.56 -12.87 16.93
CA ASN A 136 -17.95 -13.24 17.25
C ASN A 136 -18.07 -14.33 18.33
N ILE A 137 -16.96 -14.80 18.89
CA ILE A 137 -16.90 -15.82 19.93
C ILE A 137 -16.32 -15.16 21.19
N PHE A 138 -17.23 -14.81 22.11
CA PHE A 138 -16.91 -14.16 23.39
C PHE A 138 -16.77 -15.17 24.54
N TRP A 139 -16.50 -14.64 25.75
CA TRP A 139 -16.55 -15.37 27.02
C TRP A 139 -15.43 -16.42 27.18
N GLY A 140 -14.19 -16.02 26.90
CA GLY A 140 -12.97 -16.81 27.15
C GLY A 140 -12.76 -17.96 26.18
N ARG A 141 -13.53 -18.05 25.09
CA ARG A 141 -13.39 -19.10 24.07
C ARG A 141 -12.29 -18.77 23.06
N ASP A 142 -12.32 -17.55 22.51
CA ASP A 142 -11.21 -17.03 21.72
C ASP A 142 -10.30 -16.25 22.67
N THR A 143 -9.18 -16.85 23.08
CA THR A 143 -8.23 -16.25 24.02
C THR A 143 -7.15 -15.43 23.33
N THR A 144 -6.87 -15.69 22.05
CA THR A 144 -5.97 -14.86 21.23
C THR A 144 -6.68 -14.48 19.96
N VAL A 145 -6.73 -13.19 19.67
CA VAL A 145 -7.36 -12.64 18.48
C VAL A 145 -6.37 -11.78 17.70
N TYR A 146 -6.41 -11.92 16.39
CA TYR A 146 -5.66 -11.15 15.41
C TYR A 146 -6.66 -10.29 14.67
N CYS A 147 -6.61 -8.97 14.85
CA CYS A 147 -7.48 -8.02 14.17
C CYS A 147 -6.66 -7.06 13.32
N ARG A 148 -7.10 -6.79 12.09
CA ARG A 148 -6.42 -5.86 11.19
C ARG A 148 -7.38 -4.91 10.52
N LYS A 149 -6.83 -3.78 10.07
CA LYS A 149 -7.55 -2.76 9.32
C LYS A 149 -6.63 -2.19 8.26
N VAL A 150 -7.12 -2.18 7.02
CA VAL A 150 -6.54 -1.36 5.95
C VAL A 150 -6.92 0.09 6.24
N ILE A 151 -5.91 0.94 6.43
CA ILE A 151 -6.03 2.35 6.82
C ILE A 151 -5.37 3.32 5.85
N GLY A 152 -4.48 2.83 4.99
CA GLY A 152 -3.84 3.66 3.98
C GLY A 152 -4.89 4.22 3.04
N ARG A 153 -4.76 5.50 2.69
CA ARG A 153 -5.46 6.10 1.55
C ARG A 153 -4.78 5.66 0.25
N GLY A 154 -4.55 4.36 0.12
CA GLY A 154 -3.79 3.78 -0.96
C GLY A 154 -4.30 4.26 -2.31
N ILE A 155 -3.40 4.34 -3.27
CA ILE A 155 -3.78 4.63 -4.64
C ILE A 155 -4.55 3.42 -5.15
N SER A 156 -5.86 3.56 -5.24
CA SER A 156 -6.74 2.58 -5.86
C SER A 156 -6.89 2.86 -7.35
N GLY A 157 -7.26 1.86 -8.15
CA GLY A 157 -7.55 2.08 -9.56
C GLY A 157 -7.85 0.81 -10.32
N HIS A 158 -7.75 0.92 -11.64
CA HIS A 158 -7.98 -0.18 -12.57
C HIS A 158 -6.83 -0.26 -13.56
N ALA A 159 -6.47 -1.48 -13.95
CA ALA A 159 -5.48 -1.73 -14.98
C ALA A 159 -5.89 -2.93 -15.84
N THR A 160 -5.47 -2.94 -17.10
CA THR A 160 -5.59 -4.08 -17.99
C THR A 160 -4.49 -4.06 -19.05
N CYS A 161 -4.22 -5.21 -19.64
CA CYS A 161 -3.27 -5.32 -20.74
C CYS A 161 -3.68 -6.48 -21.67
N ASP A 162 -3.53 -6.26 -22.97
CA ASP A 162 -3.75 -7.24 -24.02
C ASP A 162 -2.41 -7.95 -24.31
N ASN A 163 -2.14 -9.16 -23.79
CA ASN A 163 -3.06 -10.16 -23.23
C ASN A 163 -2.83 -10.51 -21.76
N ARG A 164 -1.58 -10.51 -21.31
CA ARG A 164 -1.18 -10.97 -19.96
C ARG A 164 -0.35 -9.93 -19.24
N MET A 165 -0.88 -9.43 -18.14
CA MET A 165 -0.31 -8.37 -17.32
C MET A 165 0.50 -8.96 -16.15
N GLN A 166 1.62 -8.32 -15.83
CA GLN A 166 2.26 -8.38 -14.52
C GLN A 166 2.42 -6.95 -14.02
N PHE A 167 1.80 -6.62 -12.90
CA PHE A 167 1.83 -5.28 -12.31
C PHE A 167 2.79 -5.23 -11.13
N TYR A 168 3.50 -4.12 -10.99
CA TYR A 168 4.46 -3.87 -9.93
C TYR A 168 4.26 -2.47 -9.34
N ALA A 169 4.46 -2.35 -8.03
CA ALA A 169 4.63 -1.07 -7.35
C ALA A 169 5.95 -1.12 -6.57
N ASP A 170 6.85 -0.18 -6.86
CA ASP A 170 8.20 -0.12 -6.29
C ASP A 170 8.95 -1.47 -6.34
N GLY A 171 8.79 -2.18 -7.46
CA GLY A 171 9.37 -3.50 -7.69
C GLY A 171 8.68 -4.68 -7.00
N VAL A 172 7.67 -4.44 -6.17
CA VAL A 172 6.86 -5.50 -5.57
C VAL A 172 5.78 -5.96 -6.56
N PRO A 173 5.73 -7.26 -6.94
CA PRO A 173 4.71 -7.76 -7.85
C PRO A 173 3.34 -7.88 -7.16
N TYR A 174 2.28 -7.50 -7.88
CA TYR A 174 0.88 -7.71 -7.47
C TYR A 174 0.21 -8.67 -8.47
N THR A 175 -0.52 -9.64 -7.93
CA THR A 175 -1.30 -10.60 -8.74
C THR A 175 -2.78 -10.34 -8.57
N HIS A 176 -3.50 -10.30 -9.68
CA HIS A 176 -4.94 -10.09 -9.70
C HIS A 176 -5.65 -11.16 -10.53
N VAL A 177 -6.95 -11.31 -10.29
CA VAL A 177 -7.78 -12.32 -10.95
C VAL A 177 -7.87 -12.11 -12.48
N ASN A 178 -7.87 -10.85 -12.93
CA ASN A 178 -8.11 -10.48 -14.33
C ASN A 178 -6.83 -10.20 -15.11
N ASP A 179 -5.65 -10.54 -14.59
CA ASP A 179 -4.36 -10.23 -15.23
C ASP A 179 -4.16 -10.95 -16.57
N ASN A 180 -5.00 -11.95 -16.92
CA ASN A 180 -4.94 -12.68 -18.20
C ASN A 180 -6.19 -12.44 -19.08
N ASP A 181 -6.99 -11.40 -18.83
CA ASP A 181 -8.21 -11.10 -19.58
C ASP A 181 -8.34 -9.59 -19.81
N TRP A 182 -7.94 -9.13 -20.99
CA TRP A 182 -7.92 -7.69 -21.32
C TRP A 182 -9.31 -7.04 -21.38
N THR A 183 -10.35 -7.87 -21.58
CA THR A 183 -11.75 -7.40 -21.60
C THR A 183 -12.26 -7.06 -20.20
N LYS A 184 -11.51 -7.44 -19.17
CA LYS A 184 -11.75 -7.09 -17.76
C LYS A 184 -10.59 -6.25 -17.22
N SER A 185 -10.88 -5.43 -16.23
CA SER A 185 -9.84 -4.71 -15.49
C SER A 185 -9.51 -5.42 -14.19
N SER A 186 -8.24 -5.50 -13.84
CA SER A 186 -7.76 -5.78 -12.49
C SER A 186 -8.00 -4.57 -11.58
N ILE A 187 -8.40 -4.82 -10.33
CA ILE A 187 -8.55 -3.78 -9.30
C ILE A 187 -7.20 -3.58 -8.63
N ILE A 188 -6.66 -2.37 -8.71
CA ILE A 188 -5.36 -2.00 -8.16
C ILE A 188 -5.56 -1.33 -6.80
N GLY A 189 -4.71 -1.68 -5.84
CA GLY A 189 -4.56 -0.99 -4.56
C GLY A 189 -3.09 -1.03 -4.14
N ILE A 190 -2.46 0.14 -4.11
CA ILE A 190 -1.03 0.30 -3.79
C ILE A 190 -0.85 1.38 -2.70
N PRO A 191 0.27 1.39 -1.97
CA PRO A 191 0.60 2.49 -1.05
C PRO A 191 0.53 3.87 -1.72
N ASP A 192 0.20 4.91 -0.96
CA ASP A 192 0.17 6.30 -1.47
C ASP A 192 1.56 6.92 -1.64
N ASN A 193 2.55 6.39 -0.93
CA ASN A 193 3.97 6.73 -1.11
C ASN A 193 4.66 5.93 -2.23
N THR A 194 3.92 5.17 -3.04
CA THR A 194 4.51 4.47 -4.19
C THR A 194 5.24 5.46 -5.08
N GLN A 195 6.50 5.16 -5.40
CA GLN A 195 7.35 6.03 -6.22
C GLN A 195 7.23 5.68 -7.70
N VAL A 196 7.16 4.39 -8.02
CA VAL A 196 7.10 3.87 -9.40
C VAL A 196 6.03 2.78 -9.49
N ILE A 197 5.24 2.86 -10.55
CA ILE A 197 4.43 1.73 -11.02
C ILE A 197 5.02 1.19 -12.31
N ALA A 198 4.96 -0.12 -12.46
CA ALA A 198 5.52 -0.84 -13.59
C ALA A 198 4.55 -1.91 -14.07
N ILE A 199 4.44 -2.08 -15.39
CA ILE A 199 3.59 -3.07 -16.03
C ILE A 199 4.41 -3.77 -17.09
N LYS A 200 4.54 -5.09 -16.96
CA LYS A 200 4.95 -5.95 -18.05
C LYS A 200 3.69 -6.49 -18.71
N CYS A 201 3.61 -6.37 -20.02
CA CYS A 201 2.53 -6.93 -20.80
C CYS A 201 3.07 -7.89 -21.84
N LEU A 202 2.49 -9.08 -21.90
CA LEU A 202 2.74 -10.08 -22.93
C LEU A 202 1.53 -10.14 -23.86
N ASP A 203 1.75 -9.80 -25.13
CA ASP A 203 0.78 -9.91 -26.21
C ASP A 203 0.94 -11.27 -26.93
N TYR A 204 -0.17 -11.97 -27.11
CA TYR A 204 -0.25 -13.19 -27.92
C TYR A 204 -0.92 -12.94 -29.29
N GLY A 205 -1.47 -11.75 -29.49
CA GLY A 205 -2.22 -11.37 -30.66
C GLY A 205 -1.39 -10.61 -31.69
N VAL A 206 -2.10 -9.76 -32.44
CA VAL A 206 -1.51 -8.87 -33.45
C VAL A 206 -1.32 -7.46 -32.90
N VAL A 207 -2.09 -7.07 -31.88
CA VAL A 207 -2.08 -5.72 -31.34
C VAL A 207 -1.93 -5.74 -29.82
N GLY A 208 -0.83 -5.15 -29.34
CA GLY A 208 -0.56 -5.01 -27.91
C GLY A 208 -1.09 -3.69 -27.34
N GLY A 209 -1.55 -3.73 -26.09
CA GLY A 209 -2.01 -2.54 -25.38
C GLY A 209 -1.95 -2.67 -23.86
N ILE A 210 -1.59 -1.58 -23.18
CA ILE A 210 -1.70 -1.40 -21.72
C ILE A 210 -2.64 -0.23 -21.44
N LYS A 211 -3.50 -0.36 -20.43
CA LYS A 211 -4.40 0.72 -20.00
C LYS A 211 -4.57 0.73 -18.49
N LEU A 212 -4.36 1.88 -17.85
CA LEU A 212 -4.50 2.03 -16.39
C LEU A 212 -4.98 3.42 -16.01
N ALA A 213 -5.81 3.49 -14.97
CA ALA A 213 -6.25 4.74 -14.34
C ALA A 213 -6.33 4.57 -12.82
N LEU A 214 -5.72 5.50 -12.10
CA LEU A 214 -5.61 5.50 -10.65
C LEU A 214 -6.35 6.69 -10.02
N SER A 215 -6.69 6.54 -8.75
CA SER A 215 -7.44 7.51 -7.92
C SER A 215 -6.66 8.78 -7.61
N ASN A 216 -5.33 8.75 -7.69
CA ASN A 216 -4.46 9.93 -7.58
C ASN A 216 -4.29 10.70 -8.90
N GLY A 217 -5.04 10.33 -9.95
CA GLY A 217 -5.02 10.98 -11.26
C GLY A 217 -3.97 10.45 -12.23
N VAL A 218 -3.09 9.54 -11.80
CA VAL A 218 -2.18 8.85 -12.72
C VAL A 218 -2.99 8.00 -13.69
N LYS A 219 -2.68 8.10 -14.98
CA LYS A 219 -3.31 7.33 -16.04
C LYS A 219 -2.29 6.99 -17.12
N THR A 220 -2.56 5.96 -17.91
CA THR A 220 -1.77 5.66 -19.10
C THR A 220 -1.99 6.72 -20.16
N ASP A 221 -0.89 7.30 -20.61
CA ASP A 221 -0.78 8.33 -21.64
C ASP A 221 0.64 8.30 -22.24
N ARG A 222 0.93 9.21 -23.18
CA ARG A 222 2.25 9.30 -23.84
C ARG A 222 3.43 9.59 -22.91
N THR A 223 3.18 9.98 -21.65
CA THR A 223 4.25 10.35 -20.72
C THR A 223 4.86 9.15 -19.99
N TRP A 224 4.36 7.95 -20.25
CA TRP A 224 4.94 6.69 -19.79
C TRP A 224 6.22 6.35 -20.55
N LYS A 225 7.12 5.59 -19.93
CA LYS A 225 8.34 5.08 -20.54
C LYS A 225 8.17 3.59 -20.81
N CYS A 226 8.46 3.14 -22.02
CA CYS A 226 8.25 1.75 -22.42
C CYS A 226 9.43 1.19 -23.22
N SER A 227 9.72 -0.10 -23.05
CA SER A 227 10.75 -0.84 -23.79
C SER A 227 10.25 -2.24 -24.12
N ALA A 228 10.65 -2.79 -25.26
CA ALA A 228 10.45 -4.20 -25.62
C ALA A 228 11.59 -5.10 -25.13
N THR A 229 12.65 -4.50 -24.56
CA THR A 229 13.81 -5.23 -24.04
C THR A 229 13.73 -5.28 -22.51
N TYR A 230 13.89 -6.49 -21.96
CA TYR A 230 13.98 -6.67 -20.51
C TYR A 230 15.30 -6.11 -19.99
N GLU A 231 15.21 -5.39 -18.88
CA GLU A 231 16.39 -4.92 -18.14
C GLU A 231 16.18 -5.21 -16.65
N TYR A 232 17.20 -5.72 -15.98
CA TYR A 232 17.08 -6.12 -14.59
C TYR A 232 16.76 -4.91 -13.68
N GLY A 233 15.74 -5.07 -12.83
CA GLY A 233 15.31 -4.03 -11.88
C GLY A 233 14.49 -2.90 -12.50
N TRP A 234 14.05 -3.01 -13.77
CA TRP A 234 13.23 -1.99 -14.44
C TRP A 234 11.99 -1.56 -13.65
N GLU A 235 11.45 -2.45 -12.83
CA GLU A 235 10.29 -2.26 -11.97
C GLU A 235 10.55 -1.43 -10.70
N THR A 236 11.82 -1.25 -10.30
CA THR A 236 12.17 -0.62 -9.01
C THR A 236 12.27 0.90 -9.12
N PRO A 237 12.17 1.63 -7.99
CA PRO A 237 12.33 3.07 -7.98
C PRO A 237 13.68 3.55 -8.49
N GLU A 238 14.77 2.82 -8.26
CA GLU A 238 16.16 3.21 -8.54
C GLU A 238 16.50 3.18 -10.02
N PHE A 239 15.77 2.38 -10.81
CA PHE A 239 16.04 2.22 -12.24
C PHE A 239 15.91 3.55 -13.00
N ASN A 240 16.92 3.82 -13.83
CA ASN A 240 16.98 5.01 -14.68
C ASN A 240 16.40 4.68 -16.07
N ASP A 241 15.20 5.18 -16.37
CA ASP A 241 14.53 5.00 -17.67
C ASP A 241 14.68 6.21 -18.61
N GLY A 242 15.65 7.09 -18.33
CA GLY A 242 15.85 8.31 -19.12
C GLY A 242 16.08 8.03 -20.62
N TYR A 243 16.66 6.88 -20.95
CA TYR A 243 16.91 6.42 -22.32
C TYR A 243 15.75 5.62 -22.93
N TRP A 244 14.75 5.21 -22.14
CA TRP A 244 13.57 4.54 -22.69
C TRP A 244 12.76 5.52 -23.52
N PRO A 245 12.21 5.09 -24.67
CA PRO A 245 11.31 5.92 -25.43
C PRO A 245 10.01 6.15 -24.64
N TYR A 246 9.35 7.26 -24.96
CA TYR A 246 7.99 7.50 -24.51
C TYR A 246 7.03 6.49 -25.14
N ALA A 247 5.96 6.18 -24.44
CA ALA A 247 4.93 5.30 -24.94
C ALA A 247 4.21 5.94 -26.14
N VAL A 248 3.85 5.11 -27.13
CA VAL A 248 2.98 5.52 -28.23
C VAL A 248 1.53 5.19 -27.88
N LEU A 249 0.60 5.86 -28.56
CA LEU A 249 -0.82 5.53 -28.49
C LEU A 249 -1.15 4.69 -29.72
N PRO A 250 -1.41 3.38 -29.57
CA PRO A 250 -1.87 2.56 -30.68
C PRO A 250 -3.12 3.15 -31.33
N ASP A 251 -3.09 3.29 -32.65
CA ASP A 251 -4.27 3.67 -33.44
C ASP A 251 -5.06 2.40 -33.78
N PHE A 252 -5.73 1.86 -32.76
CA PHE A 252 -6.51 0.63 -32.84
C PHE A 252 -7.72 0.70 -31.91
N ASP A 253 -8.85 0.14 -32.37
CA ASP A 253 -10.07 0.06 -31.59
C ASP A 253 -10.21 -1.33 -30.96
N TRP A 254 -9.98 -1.40 -29.65
CA TRP A 254 -10.21 -2.62 -28.85
C TRP A 254 -11.69 -2.97 -28.66
N GLY A 255 -12.63 -2.17 -29.16
CA GLY A 255 -14.06 -2.44 -29.06
C GLY A 255 -14.56 -2.51 -27.61
N SER A 256 -14.99 -3.70 -27.17
CA SER A 256 -15.54 -3.94 -25.83
C SER A 256 -14.48 -3.83 -24.73
N GLN A 257 -14.25 -2.61 -24.26
CA GLN A 257 -13.26 -2.30 -23.22
C GLN A 257 -13.89 -2.34 -21.81
N PRO A 258 -13.10 -2.60 -20.75
CA PRO A 258 -13.59 -2.55 -19.38
C PRO A 258 -14.22 -1.19 -19.05
N ALA A 259 -15.48 -1.18 -18.61
CA ALA A 259 -16.23 0.05 -18.31
C ALA A 259 -15.51 0.98 -17.32
N ALA A 260 -14.78 0.40 -16.35
CA ALA A 260 -14.01 1.13 -15.35
C ALA A 260 -12.84 1.96 -15.93
N LEU A 261 -12.42 1.70 -17.17
CA LEU A 261 -11.31 2.37 -17.88
C LEU A 261 -11.77 3.15 -19.13
N ASN A 262 -13.04 3.04 -19.51
CA ASN A 262 -13.56 3.73 -20.67
C ASN A 262 -13.51 5.26 -20.47
N GLY A 263 -12.90 5.99 -21.40
CA GLY A 263 -12.72 7.45 -21.32
C GLY A 263 -11.79 7.96 -20.22
N ARG A 264 -11.20 7.10 -19.37
CA ARG A 264 -10.39 7.51 -18.21
C ARG A 264 -8.87 7.46 -18.45
N ALA A 265 -8.43 6.71 -19.45
CA ALA A 265 -7.03 6.53 -19.80
C ALA A 265 -6.89 6.20 -21.29
N GLN A 266 -5.66 6.23 -21.80
CA GLN A 266 -5.34 5.88 -23.19
C GLN A 266 -4.65 4.51 -23.23
N TRP A 267 -4.86 3.75 -24.30
CA TRP A 267 -4.03 2.58 -24.57
C TRP A 267 -2.62 3.04 -24.91
N ILE A 268 -1.63 2.38 -24.33
CA ILE A 268 -0.21 2.68 -24.55
C ILE A 268 0.56 1.43 -24.93
N TRP A 269 1.62 1.59 -25.71
CA TRP A 269 2.57 0.53 -26.08
C TRP A 269 3.92 1.12 -26.52
N THR A 270 4.82 0.29 -27.04
CA THR A 270 5.97 0.68 -27.86
C THR A 270 5.55 0.89 -29.32
N THR A 271 6.47 1.35 -30.18
CA THR A 271 6.22 1.46 -31.63
C THR A 271 5.91 0.13 -32.31
N GLY A 272 6.27 -1.00 -31.70
CA GLY A 272 6.02 -2.35 -32.23
C GLY A 272 4.64 -2.92 -31.88
N PHE A 273 3.63 -2.07 -31.72
CA PHE A 273 2.29 -2.48 -31.29
C PHE A 273 1.50 -3.28 -32.34
N TRP A 274 1.98 -3.40 -33.57
CA TRP A 274 1.40 -4.26 -34.61
C TRP A 274 2.17 -5.60 -34.72
N GLY A 275 2.36 -6.25 -33.56
CA GLY A 275 2.95 -7.59 -33.47
C GLY A 275 4.47 -7.67 -33.65
N GLN A 276 5.17 -6.53 -33.68
CA GLN A 276 6.64 -6.54 -33.70
C GLN A 276 7.22 -6.79 -32.29
N ASP A 277 6.54 -6.30 -31.26
CA ASP A 277 6.92 -6.48 -29.86
C ASP A 277 5.88 -7.35 -29.16
N THR A 278 6.25 -8.57 -28.77
CA THR A 278 5.35 -9.48 -28.06
C THR A 278 5.38 -9.26 -26.54
N THR A 279 6.48 -8.76 -25.99
CA THR A 279 6.57 -8.43 -24.57
C THR A 279 7.06 -7.00 -24.42
N VAL A 280 6.33 -6.20 -23.64
CA VAL A 280 6.67 -4.81 -23.35
C VAL A 280 6.71 -4.58 -21.85
N TYR A 281 7.67 -3.76 -21.44
CA TYR A 281 7.91 -3.30 -20.09
C TYR A 281 7.64 -1.79 -20.07
N CYS A 282 6.62 -1.35 -19.36
CA CYS A 282 6.25 0.06 -19.25
C CYS A 282 6.27 0.51 -17.79
N ARG A 283 6.83 1.67 -17.50
CA ARG A 283 6.91 2.21 -16.14
C ARG A 283 6.59 3.69 -16.08
N LYS A 284 6.20 4.13 -14.89
CA LYS A 284 5.88 5.53 -14.58
C LYS A 284 6.33 5.88 -13.17
N VAL A 285 7.13 6.93 -13.06
CA VAL A 285 7.38 7.61 -11.78
C VAL A 285 6.13 8.41 -11.41
N ILE A 286 5.58 8.14 -10.22
CA ILE A 286 4.34 8.73 -9.69
C ILE A 286 4.54 9.41 -8.34
N GLY A 287 5.63 9.13 -7.63
CA GLY A 287 6.05 9.83 -6.42
C GLY A 287 7.06 10.95 -6.70
N TYR A 288 7.12 11.95 -5.82
CA TYR A 288 8.13 13.01 -5.92
C TYR A 288 9.51 12.45 -5.55
N ARG A 289 10.40 12.27 -6.54
CA ARG A 289 11.84 12.26 -6.26
C ARG A 289 12.27 13.68 -5.91
N GLN A 290 12.65 13.94 -4.67
CA GLN A 290 13.64 14.99 -4.42
C GLN A 290 14.94 14.52 -5.09
N VAL A 291 15.19 14.98 -6.31
CA VAL A 291 16.46 14.71 -6.98
C VAL A 291 17.53 15.48 -6.22
N ALA A 292 18.26 14.79 -5.34
CA ALA A 292 19.54 15.27 -4.88
C ALA A 292 20.46 15.34 -6.11
N VAL A 293 20.81 16.56 -6.51
CA VAL A 293 21.78 16.80 -7.59
C VAL A 293 23.12 16.28 -7.10
N ALA A 294 23.50 15.07 -7.51
CA ALA A 294 24.83 14.54 -7.32
C ALA A 294 25.79 15.32 -8.23
N ALA A 295 26.49 16.30 -7.67
CA ALA A 295 27.61 16.94 -8.34
C ALA A 295 28.75 15.91 -8.45
N SER A 296 28.97 15.37 -9.65
CA SER A 296 30.16 14.61 -9.99
C SER A 296 31.38 15.53 -9.94
N HIS A 297 32.38 15.21 -9.13
CA HIS A 297 33.73 15.73 -9.28
C HIS A 297 34.64 14.59 -9.71
N SER A 298 35.01 14.59 -10.98
CA SER A 298 36.19 13.90 -11.48
C SER A 298 37.42 14.76 -11.21
N HIS A 299 38.38 14.24 -10.48
CA HIS A 299 39.74 14.79 -10.44
C HIS A 299 40.72 13.77 -11.02
N SER A 300 41.20 14.11 -12.20
CA SER A 300 42.60 13.97 -12.62
C SER A 300 43.46 14.97 -11.88
#